data_AF-A0A6A2ZBW9-F1
#
_entry.id   AF-A0A6A2ZBW9-F1
#
_cell.length_a   1.000
_cell.length_b   1.000
_cell.length_c   1.000
_cell.angle_alpha   90.00
_cell.angle_beta   90.00
_cell.angle_gamma   90.00
#
_symmetry.space_group_name_H-M   'P 1'
#
loop_
_entity.id
_entity.type
_entity.pdbx_description
1 polymer ?
#
loop_
_entity_poly.entity_id
_entity_poly.type
_entity_poly.pdbx_seq_one_letter_code
_entity_poly.pdbx_strand_id
1 'polypeptide(L)'
;MGLVSVFGNDVDAYYDKLQAGESGIGLIDRFDASKFPTRFTGQIRGFSSEGYIDGKNDRRLDDCLRYCIVAGKKALEDADLGGDNLSKIDTERTGVLVGTGMGGLTVFSDGVQNLIEKGYRKITPFFIPYSITNMASALLGIELGFMGPNYSISTACATSNYCFYAAANHIHRGEAALMIAGGTEAAIIPIGLGGFVACRALSQRNDDPRTASRPWDKDRDGFFMGEGAGVLVMESLEHAMKRGHCLGAAGGLEAIATVKAITTGWLHPSINQFNPEPSVDFDTVANEKQQHEVNVAISNSFGFGGHNSVVAFSAFKP
;
A
#
# COMPACT_ATOMS: atom_id res chain seq x y z
N MET A 1 -10.45 4.78 -5.72
CA MET A 1 -9.29 4.02 -5.22
C MET A 1 -8.07 4.32 -6.07
N GLY A 2 -6.87 4.28 -5.50
CA GLY A 2 -5.63 4.53 -6.23
C GLY A 2 -4.48 3.72 -5.65
N LEU A 3 -3.50 3.39 -6.50
CA LEU A 3 -2.36 2.58 -6.12
C LEU A 3 -1.09 3.01 -6.85
N VAL A 4 0.05 2.62 -6.30
CA VAL A 4 1.37 2.61 -6.94
C VAL A 4 2.00 1.27 -6.61
N SER A 5 2.36 0.48 -7.62
CA SER A 5 2.84 -0.89 -7.44
C SER A 5 3.90 -1.27 -8.48
N VAL A 6 4.44 -2.48 -8.34
CA VAL A 6 5.35 -3.11 -9.30
C VAL A 6 4.77 -3.28 -10.71
N PHE A 7 3.44 -3.28 -10.85
CA PHE A 7 2.75 -3.34 -12.15
C PHE A 7 2.29 -1.96 -12.65
N GLY A 8 2.77 -0.89 -12.02
CA GLY A 8 2.39 0.47 -12.35
C GLY A 8 1.37 1.04 -11.37
N ASN A 9 0.72 2.13 -11.78
CA ASN A 9 -0.19 2.93 -10.96
C ASN A 9 -1.61 2.98 -11.53
N ASP A 10 -1.92 2.13 -12.51
CA ASP A 10 -3.26 1.95 -13.05
C ASP A 10 -3.94 0.76 -12.36
N VAL A 11 -5.17 0.95 -11.89
CA VAL A 11 -5.85 -0.02 -11.03
C VAL A 11 -6.30 -1.25 -11.83
N ASP A 12 -6.85 -1.04 -13.02
CA ASP A 12 -7.34 -2.12 -13.87
C ASP A 12 -6.17 -2.94 -14.42
N ALA A 13 -5.12 -2.28 -14.92
CA ALA A 13 -3.91 -2.97 -15.38
C ALA A 13 -3.23 -3.76 -14.26
N TYR A 14 -3.18 -3.22 -13.04
CA TYR A 14 -2.69 -3.95 -11.87
C TYR A 14 -3.54 -5.20 -11.61
N TYR A 15 -4.86 -5.06 -11.63
CA TYR A 15 -5.78 -6.17 -11.38
C TYR A 15 -5.70 -7.26 -12.45
N ASP A 16 -5.61 -6.89 -13.73
CA ASP A 16 -5.43 -7.83 -14.84
C ASP A 16 -4.14 -8.66 -14.68
N LYS A 17 -3.06 -8.02 -14.24
CA LYS A 17 -1.77 -8.67 -13.96
C LYS A 17 -1.87 -9.67 -12.80
N LEU A 18 -2.60 -9.31 -11.75
CA LEU A 18 -2.90 -10.24 -10.65
C LEU A 18 -3.73 -11.43 -11.12
N GLN A 19 -4.77 -11.19 -11.93
CA GLN A 19 -5.61 -12.26 -12.47
C GLN A 19 -4.84 -13.21 -13.39
N ALA A 20 -3.83 -12.69 -14.11
CA ALA A 20 -2.94 -13.48 -14.93
C ALA A 20 -1.88 -14.25 -14.12
N GLY A 21 -1.79 -14.05 -12.80
CA GLY A 21 -0.79 -14.68 -11.95
C GLY A 21 0.64 -14.21 -12.23
N GLU A 22 0.80 -12.98 -12.75
CA GLU A 22 2.12 -12.44 -13.05
C GLU A 22 2.88 -12.14 -11.75
N SER A 23 4.16 -12.51 -11.70
CA SER A 23 5.03 -12.20 -10.56
C SER A 23 5.73 -10.87 -10.78
N GLY A 24 5.56 -9.93 -9.84
CA GLY A 24 6.27 -8.65 -9.84
C GLY A 24 7.67 -8.71 -9.20
N ILE A 25 8.12 -9.90 -8.80
CA ILE A 25 9.40 -10.10 -8.13
C ILE A 25 10.52 -10.25 -9.16
N GLY A 26 11.61 -9.52 -8.95
CA GLY A 26 12.80 -9.62 -9.79
C GLY A 26 14.07 -9.31 -9.02
N LEU A 27 15.22 -9.54 -9.66
CA LEU A 27 16.52 -9.15 -9.10
C LEU A 27 16.57 -7.65 -8.82
N ILE A 28 17.29 -7.29 -7.77
CA ILE A 28 17.52 -5.89 -7.40
C ILE A 28 18.47 -5.28 -8.43
N ASP A 29 18.04 -4.18 -9.06
CA ASP A 29 18.85 -3.40 -10.01
C ASP A 29 19.05 -1.95 -9.56
N ARG A 30 18.39 -1.52 -8.47
CA ARG A 30 18.50 -0.16 -7.90
C ARG A 30 19.84 0.10 -7.20
N PHE A 31 20.47 -0.92 -6.65
CA PHE A 31 21.76 -0.84 -5.95
C PHE A 31 22.50 -2.18 -6.04
N ASP A 32 23.80 -2.16 -5.72
CA ASP A 32 24.61 -3.38 -5.67
C ASP A 32 24.18 -4.29 -4.51
N ALA A 33 23.38 -5.30 -4.83
CA ALA A 33 22.93 -6.31 -3.89
C ALA A 33 23.85 -7.55 -3.82
N SER A 34 25.01 -7.57 -4.50
CA SER A 34 25.85 -8.78 -4.64
C SER A 34 26.29 -9.39 -3.31
N LYS A 35 26.49 -8.56 -2.29
CA LYS A 35 26.92 -8.97 -0.95
C LYS A 35 25.76 -9.34 -0.02
N PHE A 36 24.51 -9.15 -0.46
CA PHE A 36 23.34 -9.49 0.34
C PHE A 36 22.93 -10.96 0.11
N PRO A 37 22.52 -11.67 1.17
CA PRO A 37 21.94 -13.01 1.06
C PRO A 37 20.67 -13.04 0.20
N THR A 38 19.86 -11.99 0.26
CA THR A 38 18.67 -11.80 -0.59
C THR A 38 18.97 -10.71 -1.62
N ARG A 39 18.73 -10.99 -2.90
CA ARG A 39 19.11 -10.13 -4.04
C ARG A 39 17.93 -9.85 -4.99
N PHE A 40 16.71 -10.04 -4.51
CA PHE A 40 15.49 -9.80 -5.27
C PHE A 40 14.45 -9.11 -4.40
N THR A 41 13.58 -8.34 -5.04
CA THR A 41 12.48 -7.60 -4.41
C THR A 41 11.34 -7.38 -5.42
N GLY A 42 10.19 -6.92 -4.92
CA GLY A 42 9.17 -6.28 -5.73
C GLY A 42 9.44 -4.77 -5.82
N GLN A 43 10.52 -4.38 -6.50
CA GLN A 43 10.84 -2.97 -6.72
C GLN A 43 10.02 -2.37 -7.88
N ILE A 44 9.54 -1.16 -7.67
CA ILE A 44 8.87 -0.36 -8.67
C ILE A 44 9.91 0.20 -9.65
N ARG A 45 9.62 0.02 -10.94
CA ARG A 45 10.46 0.48 -12.05
C ARG A 45 9.69 1.49 -12.88
N GLY A 46 10.40 2.53 -13.35
CA GLY A 46 9.80 3.53 -14.23
C GLY A 46 8.66 4.34 -13.59
N PHE A 47 8.66 4.50 -12.26
CA PHE A 47 7.69 5.34 -11.58
C PHE A 47 7.76 6.78 -12.11
N SER A 48 6.59 7.35 -12.41
CA SER A 48 6.43 8.77 -12.77
C SER A 48 5.39 9.41 -11.86
N SER A 49 5.72 10.60 -11.39
CA SER A 49 4.83 11.52 -10.66
C SER A 49 4.39 12.70 -11.53
N GLU A 50 4.67 12.65 -12.84
CA GLU A 50 4.28 13.69 -13.79
C GLU A 50 2.76 13.92 -13.77
N GLY A 51 2.36 15.18 -13.75
CA GLY A 51 0.96 15.58 -13.60
C GLY A 51 0.42 15.52 -12.17
N TYR A 52 1.11 14.84 -11.25
CA TYR A 52 0.67 14.66 -9.86
C TYR A 52 1.49 15.46 -8.85
N ILE A 53 2.79 15.68 -9.08
CA ILE A 53 3.68 16.40 -8.16
C ILE A 53 4.43 17.49 -8.94
N ASP A 54 4.54 18.70 -8.38
CA ASP A 54 5.37 19.76 -8.98
C ASP A 54 6.84 19.32 -9.03
N GLY A 55 7.47 19.45 -10.21
CA GLY A 55 8.81 18.91 -10.47
C GLY A 55 9.93 19.47 -9.58
N LYS A 56 9.75 20.64 -8.95
CA LYS A 56 10.72 21.17 -7.97
C LYS A 56 10.61 20.46 -6.62
N ASN A 57 9.40 20.08 -6.23
CA ASN A 57 9.13 19.35 -4.99
C ASN A 57 9.45 17.86 -5.15
N ASP A 58 9.12 17.28 -6.31
CA ASP A 58 9.26 15.85 -6.60
C ASP A 58 10.67 15.29 -6.27
N ARG A 59 11.72 16.00 -6.67
CA ARG A 59 13.12 15.56 -6.48
C ARG A 59 13.60 15.54 -5.02
N ARG A 60 12.84 16.13 -4.11
CA ARG A 60 13.22 16.25 -2.69
C ARG A 60 12.49 15.24 -1.81
N LEU A 61 11.40 14.68 -2.30
CA LEU A 61 10.56 13.76 -1.56
C LEU A 61 11.17 12.36 -1.55
N ASP A 62 11.02 11.67 -0.42
CA ASP A 62 11.23 10.23 -0.37
C ASP A 62 10.18 9.53 -1.27
N ASP A 63 10.56 8.41 -1.89
CA ASP A 63 9.66 7.65 -2.75
C ASP A 63 8.38 7.23 -2.02
N CYS A 64 8.43 6.96 -0.70
CA CYS A 64 7.23 6.63 0.07
C CYS A 64 6.20 7.78 0.06
N LEU A 65 6.66 9.03 0.09
CA LEU A 65 5.81 10.23 0.02
C LEU A 65 5.29 10.43 -1.39
N ARG A 66 6.14 10.22 -2.41
CA ARG A 66 5.75 10.32 -3.82
C ARG A 66 4.67 9.30 -4.19
N TYR A 67 4.83 8.05 -3.75
CA TYR A 67 3.84 6.99 -3.96
C TYR A 67 2.51 7.32 -3.28
N CYS A 68 2.54 7.84 -2.05
CA CYS A 68 1.35 8.29 -1.33
C CYS A 68 0.59 9.37 -2.11
N ILE A 69 1.30 10.42 -2.57
CA ILE A 69 0.67 11.55 -3.25
C ILE A 69 0.01 11.10 -4.56
N VAL A 70 0.73 10.32 -5.37
CA VAL A 70 0.18 9.79 -6.64
C VAL A 70 -1.01 8.87 -6.39
N ALA A 71 -0.88 7.89 -5.47
CA ALA A 71 -1.98 6.97 -5.16
C ALA A 71 -3.19 7.71 -4.59
N GLY A 72 -2.99 8.69 -3.71
CA GLY A 72 -4.07 9.48 -3.11
C GLY A 72 -4.81 10.36 -4.11
N LYS A 73 -4.10 11.03 -5.01
CA LYS A 73 -4.72 11.82 -6.08
C LYS A 73 -5.48 10.94 -7.07
N LYS A 74 -4.89 9.83 -7.50
CA LYS A 74 -5.60 8.83 -8.32
C LYS A 74 -6.83 8.26 -7.61
N ALA A 75 -6.78 8.10 -6.29
CA ALA A 75 -7.94 7.64 -5.53
C ALA A 75 -9.12 8.59 -5.59
N LEU A 76 -8.85 9.90 -5.58
CA LEU A 76 -9.85 10.95 -5.76
C LEU A 76 -10.34 11.02 -7.19
N GLU A 77 -9.46 10.90 -8.19
CA GLU A 77 -9.84 10.83 -9.61
C GLU A 77 -10.81 9.67 -9.86
N ASP A 78 -10.49 8.47 -9.39
CA ASP A 78 -11.37 7.30 -9.50
C ASP A 78 -12.69 7.46 -8.73
N ALA A 79 -12.71 8.26 -7.66
CA ALA A 79 -13.92 8.56 -6.91
C ALA A 79 -14.78 9.69 -7.52
N ASP A 80 -14.38 10.23 -8.68
CA ASP A 80 -14.94 11.44 -9.30
C ASP A 80 -14.86 12.69 -8.39
N LEU A 81 -13.78 12.78 -7.61
CA LEU A 81 -13.48 13.83 -6.64
C LEU A 81 -12.14 14.53 -6.91
N GLY A 82 -11.46 14.18 -8.00
CA GLY A 82 -10.25 14.86 -8.49
C GLY A 82 -10.56 16.05 -9.40
N GLY A 83 -9.51 16.76 -9.84
CA GLY A 83 -9.62 17.85 -10.82
C GLY A 83 -10.62 18.94 -10.42
N ASP A 84 -11.53 19.30 -11.33
CA ASP A 84 -12.54 20.35 -11.12
C ASP A 84 -13.51 20.01 -9.96
N ASN A 85 -13.73 18.73 -9.68
CA ASN A 85 -14.61 18.26 -8.61
C ASN A 85 -14.01 18.43 -7.21
N LEU A 86 -12.69 18.62 -7.09
CA LEU A 86 -12.02 18.86 -5.81
C LEU A 86 -12.59 20.10 -5.09
N SER A 87 -12.98 21.13 -5.85
CA SER A 87 -13.58 22.36 -5.34
C SER A 87 -14.96 22.17 -4.67
N LYS A 88 -15.61 21.03 -4.92
CA LYS A 88 -16.93 20.68 -4.36
C LYS A 88 -16.82 19.95 -3.02
N ILE A 89 -15.61 19.59 -2.61
CA ILE A 89 -15.34 18.88 -1.36
C ILE A 89 -15.35 19.87 -0.21
N ASP A 90 -16.11 19.54 0.84
CA ASP A 90 -15.98 20.22 2.14
C ASP A 90 -14.64 19.82 2.76
N THR A 91 -13.66 20.73 2.67
CA THR A 91 -12.29 20.48 3.10
C THR A 91 -12.18 20.34 4.63
N GLU A 92 -13.04 21.00 5.41
CA GLU A 92 -13.06 20.90 6.88
C GLU A 92 -13.58 19.53 7.35
N ARG A 93 -14.44 18.91 6.54
CA ARG A 93 -15.00 17.57 6.78
C ARG A 93 -14.26 16.45 6.07
N THR A 94 -13.09 16.75 5.49
CA THR A 94 -12.28 15.78 4.75
C THR A 94 -10.94 15.56 5.43
N GLY A 95 -10.67 14.32 5.85
CA GLY A 95 -9.42 13.95 6.52
C GLY A 95 -8.51 13.06 5.67
N VAL A 96 -7.27 12.89 6.14
CA VAL A 96 -6.24 12.05 5.48
C VAL A 96 -5.53 11.17 6.52
N LEU A 97 -5.56 9.86 6.30
CA LEU A 97 -4.89 8.84 7.12
C LEU A 97 -4.17 7.82 6.23
N VAL A 98 -3.04 8.22 5.65
CA VAL A 98 -2.15 7.33 4.90
C VAL A 98 -0.90 7.05 5.73
N GLY A 99 -0.82 5.85 6.28
CA GLY A 99 0.27 5.44 7.15
C GLY A 99 1.48 4.86 6.42
N THR A 100 2.59 4.73 7.13
CA THR A 100 3.80 4.02 6.67
C THR A 100 4.46 3.31 7.85
N GLY A 101 5.06 2.15 7.59
CA GLY A 101 5.76 1.36 8.61
C GLY A 101 7.10 1.98 8.98
N MET A 102 7.89 2.40 7.98
CA MET A 102 9.26 2.89 8.18
C MET A 102 9.45 4.37 7.89
N GLY A 103 8.49 5.05 7.26
CA GLY A 103 8.64 6.46 6.90
C GLY A 103 9.58 6.67 5.71
N GLY A 104 10.17 7.86 5.62
CA GLY A 104 11.13 8.19 4.56
C GLY A 104 12.51 7.65 4.87
N LEU A 105 12.68 6.34 4.69
CA LEU A 105 13.89 5.64 5.07
C LEU A 105 15.10 6.05 4.23
N THR A 106 14.90 6.46 2.98
CA THR A 106 15.98 6.96 2.10
C THR A 106 16.51 8.29 2.63
N VAL A 107 15.61 9.23 2.89
CA VAL A 107 15.96 10.53 3.48
C VAL A 107 16.66 10.36 4.82
N PHE A 108 16.18 9.43 5.65
CA PHE A 108 16.81 9.11 6.93
C PHE A 108 18.24 8.58 6.75
N SER A 109 18.41 7.58 5.88
CA SER A 109 19.71 6.95 5.59
C SER A 109 20.73 7.97 5.06
N ASP A 110 20.32 8.79 4.09
CA ASP A 110 21.17 9.82 3.48
C ASP A 110 21.58 10.89 4.50
N GLY A 111 20.67 11.28 5.39
CA GLY A 111 20.96 12.24 6.45
C GLY A 111 22.00 11.70 7.44
N VAL A 112 21.89 10.43 7.84
CA VAL A 112 22.88 9.77 8.69
C VAL A 112 24.23 9.67 7.98
N GLN A 113 24.26 9.27 6.71
CA GLN A 113 25.49 9.20 5.93
C GLN A 113 26.16 10.58 5.83
N ASN A 114 25.41 11.63 5.51
CA ASN A 114 25.96 13.00 5.42
C ASN A 114 26.47 13.49 6.77
N LEU A 115 25.82 13.14 7.89
CA LEU A 115 26.30 13.46 9.24
C LEU A 115 27.67 12.82 9.50
N ILE A 116 27.80 11.53 9.21
CA ILE A 116 29.02 10.75 9.49
C ILE A 116 30.18 11.21 8.60
N GLU A 117 29.93 11.38 7.30
CA GLU A 117 30.99 11.66 6.32
C GLU A 117 31.36 13.14 6.24
N LYS A 118 30.38 14.04 6.43
CA LYS A 118 30.53 15.47 6.09
C LYS A 118 30.10 16.42 7.20
N GLY A 119 29.59 15.90 8.32
CA GLY A 119 29.14 16.66 9.47
C GLY A 119 27.72 17.25 9.34
N TYR A 120 27.16 17.71 10.46
CA TYR A 120 25.76 18.12 10.57
C TYR A 120 25.32 19.23 9.60
N ARG A 121 26.25 20.09 9.17
CA ARG A 121 25.97 21.20 8.23
C ARG A 121 25.57 20.72 6.83
N LYS A 122 25.77 19.44 6.51
CA LYS A 122 25.37 18.84 5.23
C LYS A 122 24.03 18.10 5.29
N ILE A 123 23.38 18.05 6.44
CA ILE A 123 22.02 17.51 6.56
C ILE A 123 21.06 18.50 5.91
N THR A 124 20.19 18.00 5.02
CA THR A 124 19.14 18.81 4.38
C THR A 124 18.15 19.35 5.42
N PRO A 125 17.65 20.59 5.29
CA PRO A 125 16.59 21.11 6.16
C PRO A 125 15.30 20.29 6.09
N PHE A 126 15.13 19.50 5.02
CA PHE A 126 13.99 18.60 4.84
C PHE A 126 14.18 17.22 5.47
N PHE A 127 15.29 16.96 6.16
CA PHE A 127 15.60 15.66 6.75
C PHE A 127 14.52 15.19 7.71
N ILE A 128 14.17 16.02 8.72
CA ILE A 128 13.13 15.65 9.68
C ILE A 128 11.76 15.57 9.01
N PRO A 129 11.28 16.59 8.26
CA PRO A 129 9.99 16.48 7.59
C PRO A 129 9.90 15.22 6.73
N TYR A 130 10.82 14.96 5.82
CA TYR A 130 10.62 13.87 4.86
C TYR A 130 11.02 12.48 5.37
N SER A 131 11.49 12.35 6.61
CA SER A 131 11.79 11.04 7.22
C SER A 131 10.66 10.50 8.11
N ILE A 132 9.83 11.38 8.69
CA ILE A 132 8.82 10.98 9.68
C ILE A 132 7.55 10.40 9.05
N THR A 133 6.95 9.44 9.75
CA THR A 133 5.84 8.61 9.25
C THR A 133 4.54 9.36 8.98
N ASN A 134 4.34 10.54 9.58
CA ASN A 134 3.13 11.34 9.37
C ASN A 134 3.16 12.22 8.13
N MET A 135 4.31 12.39 7.47
CA MET A 135 4.36 13.25 6.29
C MET A 135 3.64 12.68 5.07
N ALA A 136 3.41 11.37 4.99
CA ALA A 136 2.58 10.80 3.93
C ALA A 136 1.16 11.41 3.96
N SER A 137 0.48 11.37 5.13
CA SER A 137 -0.83 12.02 5.31
C SER A 137 -0.75 13.54 5.22
N ALA A 138 0.26 14.15 5.86
CA ALA A 138 0.31 15.61 5.97
C ALA A 138 0.55 16.28 4.62
N LEU A 139 1.49 15.78 3.81
CA LEU A 139 1.76 16.36 2.48
C LEU A 139 0.58 16.19 1.53
N LEU A 140 -0.06 15.02 1.54
CA LEU A 140 -1.26 14.80 0.74
C LEU A 140 -2.40 15.75 1.16
N GLY A 141 -2.61 15.94 2.46
CA GLY A 141 -3.58 16.90 2.98
C GLY A 141 -3.25 18.35 2.60
N ILE A 142 -1.98 18.76 2.68
CA ILE A 142 -1.52 20.10 2.29
C ILE A 142 -1.75 20.33 0.79
N GLU A 143 -1.40 19.37 -0.06
CA GLU A 143 -1.56 19.51 -1.51
C GLU A 143 -3.02 19.58 -1.95
N LEU A 144 -3.93 18.92 -1.21
CA LEU A 144 -5.36 18.87 -1.53
C LEU A 144 -6.18 19.91 -0.76
N GLY A 145 -5.59 20.60 0.20
CA GLY A 145 -6.26 21.59 1.05
C GLY A 145 -7.21 20.98 2.09
N PHE A 146 -7.04 19.72 2.45
CA PHE A 146 -7.91 19.01 3.40
C PHE A 146 -7.54 19.33 4.85
N MET A 147 -8.56 19.68 5.64
CA MET A 147 -8.43 20.26 6.99
C MET A 147 -9.08 19.41 8.09
N GLY A 148 -9.71 18.28 7.73
CA GLY A 148 -10.24 17.32 8.69
C GLY A 148 -9.15 16.49 9.40
N PRO A 149 -9.51 15.35 10.02
CA PRO A 149 -8.55 14.53 10.77
C PRO A 149 -7.32 14.15 9.94
N ASN A 150 -6.13 14.57 10.39
CA ASN A 150 -4.87 14.33 9.70
C ASN A 150 -3.79 13.90 10.70
N TYR A 151 -3.41 12.63 10.66
CA TYR A 151 -2.32 12.04 11.42
C TYR A 151 -1.83 10.77 10.72
N SER A 152 -0.92 10.03 11.35
CA SER A 152 -0.44 8.75 10.82
C SER A 152 -0.48 7.68 11.88
N ILE A 153 -0.77 6.48 11.43
CA ILE A 153 -0.65 5.26 12.20
C ILE A 153 0.51 4.49 11.62
N SER A 154 1.35 3.95 12.48
CA SER A 154 2.46 3.07 12.10
C SER A 154 2.38 1.83 12.96
N THR A 155 1.92 0.74 12.37
CA THR A 155 1.74 -0.58 13.01
C THR A 155 2.35 -1.68 12.15
N ALA A 156 3.55 -1.41 11.61
CA ALA A 156 4.28 -2.30 10.70
C ALA A 156 3.38 -2.75 9.53
N CYS A 157 3.30 -4.06 9.26
CA CYS A 157 2.50 -4.62 8.16
C CYS A 157 0.99 -4.31 8.28
N ALA A 158 0.49 -4.03 9.48
CA ALA A 158 -0.93 -3.74 9.72
C ALA A 158 -1.30 -2.25 9.54
N THR A 159 -0.33 -1.41 9.18
CA THR A 159 -0.48 0.05 9.12
C THR A 159 -1.71 0.49 8.33
N SER A 160 -1.86 0.02 7.09
CA SER A 160 -2.98 0.45 6.23
C SER A 160 -4.34 0.05 6.80
N ASN A 161 -4.45 -1.14 7.41
CA ASN A 161 -5.70 -1.61 8.00
C ASN A 161 -6.13 -0.77 9.21
N TYR A 162 -5.18 -0.40 10.06
CA TYR A 162 -5.49 0.51 11.16
C TYR A 162 -5.89 1.90 10.65
N CYS A 163 -5.28 2.37 9.55
CA CYS A 163 -5.74 3.58 8.89
C CYS A 163 -7.18 3.47 8.40
N PHE A 164 -7.59 2.37 7.76
CA PHE A 164 -8.99 2.17 7.34
C PHE A 164 -9.94 2.10 8.52
N TYR A 165 -9.57 1.35 9.56
CA TYR A 165 -10.36 1.25 10.77
C TYR A 165 -10.55 2.63 11.42
N ALA A 166 -9.48 3.41 11.56
CA ALA A 166 -9.55 4.74 12.14
C ALA A 166 -10.36 5.71 11.26
N ALA A 167 -10.16 5.69 9.94
CA ALA A 167 -10.92 6.49 8.98
C ALA A 167 -12.42 6.17 9.01
N ALA A 168 -12.79 4.88 9.03
CA ALA A 168 -14.18 4.46 9.18
C ALA A 168 -14.80 4.98 10.49
N ASN A 169 -14.04 4.96 11.58
CA ASN A 169 -14.50 5.49 12.87
C ASN A 169 -14.70 7.01 12.86
N HIS A 170 -13.82 7.78 12.20
CA HIS A 170 -14.02 9.23 12.03
C HIS A 170 -15.31 9.53 11.26
N ILE A 171 -15.59 8.77 10.20
CA ILE A 171 -16.83 8.89 9.43
C ILE A 171 -18.04 8.51 10.29
N HIS A 172 -17.97 7.37 10.99
CA HIS A 172 -19.05 6.86 11.82
C HIS A 172 -19.43 7.81 12.96
N ARG A 173 -18.43 8.47 13.57
CA ARG A 173 -18.64 9.47 14.63
C ARG A 173 -19.09 10.84 14.11
N GLY A 174 -19.19 11.02 12.80
CA GLY A 174 -19.56 12.29 12.17
C GLY A 174 -18.44 13.34 12.22
N GLU A 175 -17.21 12.96 12.55
CA GLU A 175 -16.05 13.87 12.60
C GLU A 175 -15.55 14.21 11.18
N ALA A 176 -15.74 13.29 10.23
CA ALA A 176 -15.45 13.50 8.81
C ALA A 176 -16.62 12.98 7.95
N ALA A 177 -16.82 13.55 6.76
CA ALA A 177 -17.72 13.02 5.75
C ALA A 177 -16.96 12.16 4.72
N LEU A 178 -15.68 12.49 4.51
CA LEU A 178 -14.76 11.88 3.56
C LEU A 178 -13.41 11.65 4.26
N MET A 179 -12.81 10.48 4.05
CA MET A 179 -11.47 10.16 4.53
C MET A 179 -10.63 9.54 3.42
N ILE A 180 -9.43 10.08 3.25
CA ILE A 180 -8.43 9.56 2.33
C ILE A 180 -7.51 8.65 3.15
N ALA A 181 -7.71 7.34 3.07
CA ALA A 181 -7.05 6.38 3.95
C ALA A 181 -6.21 5.38 3.16
N GLY A 182 -5.09 4.92 3.70
CA GLY A 182 -4.18 4.04 2.97
C GLY A 182 -2.92 3.63 3.70
N GLY A 183 -2.00 3.05 2.94
CA GLY A 183 -0.63 2.80 3.34
C GLY A 183 0.35 3.07 2.20
N THR A 184 1.57 3.43 2.55
CA THR A 184 2.70 3.61 1.62
C THR A 184 4.00 3.07 2.23
N GLU A 185 4.89 2.54 1.40
CA GLU A 185 6.22 2.10 1.82
C GLU A 185 7.22 2.13 0.65
N ALA A 186 8.46 2.53 0.93
CA ALA A 186 9.56 2.57 -0.06
C ALA A 186 10.91 2.17 0.55
N ALA A 187 10.94 1.02 1.23
CA ALA A 187 12.10 0.57 2.00
C ALA A 187 13.11 -0.26 1.20
N ILE A 188 13.00 -0.34 -0.13
CA ILE A 188 13.94 -1.07 -0.99
C ILE A 188 15.20 -0.21 -1.23
N ILE A 189 16.01 -0.14 -0.17
CA ILE A 189 17.33 0.49 -0.13
C ILE A 189 18.30 -0.38 0.68
N PRO A 190 19.63 -0.17 0.60
CA PRO A 190 20.60 -1.05 1.27
C PRO A 190 20.36 -1.27 2.76
N ILE A 191 20.03 -0.21 3.52
CA ILE A 191 19.78 -0.31 4.96
C ILE A 191 18.47 -1.03 5.27
N GLY A 192 17.42 -0.84 4.46
CA GLY A 192 16.14 -1.54 4.61
C GLY A 192 16.30 -3.03 4.35
N LEU A 193 16.95 -3.41 3.24
CA LEU A 193 17.28 -4.80 2.93
C LEU A 193 18.17 -5.41 4.02
N GLY A 194 19.21 -4.71 4.44
CA GLY A 194 20.15 -5.16 5.47
C GLY A 194 19.47 -5.41 6.82
N GLY A 195 18.53 -4.56 7.21
CA GLY A 195 17.75 -4.72 8.44
C GLY A 195 16.94 -6.02 8.45
N PHE A 196 16.19 -6.30 7.38
CA PHE A 196 15.39 -7.53 7.30
C PHE A 196 16.24 -8.80 7.10
N VAL A 197 17.39 -8.69 6.41
CA VAL A 197 18.39 -9.77 6.35
C VAL A 197 18.91 -10.10 7.75
N ALA A 198 19.23 -9.09 8.57
CA ALA A 198 19.72 -9.30 9.94
C ALA A 198 18.70 -10.04 10.81
N CYS A 199 17.40 -9.79 10.59
CA CYS A 199 16.31 -10.50 11.26
C CYS A 199 16.02 -11.90 10.69
N ARG A 200 16.72 -12.33 9.62
CA ARG A 200 16.49 -13.59 8.90
C ARG A 200 15.04 -13.75 8.41
N ALA A 201 14.41 -12.64 8.03
CA ALA A 201 12.99 -12.64 7.67
C ALA A 201 12.75 -12.81 6.16
N LEU A 202 13.80 -12.63 5.34
CA LEU A 202 13.70 -12.66 3.88
C LEU A 202 14.05 -14.03 3.30
N SER A 203 13.33 -14.41 2.26
CA SER A 203 13.68 -15.54 1.40
C SER A 203 15.05 -15.32 0.74
N GLN A 204 15.81 -16.40 0.54
CA GLN A 204 17.13 -16.37 -0.09
C GLN A 204 17.17 -17.10 -1.45
N ARG A 205 15.99 -17.37 -2.03
CA ARG A 205 15.82 -18.05 -3.32
C ARG A 205 16.16 -17.15 -4.51
N ASN A 206 17.44 -16.80 -4.61
CA ASN A 206 17.95 -15.89 -5.63
C ASN A 206 18.03 -16.51 -7.03
N ASP A 207 18.06 -17.83 -7.11
CA ASP A 207 18.08 -18.64 -8.33
C ASP A 207 16.74 -18.62 -9.06
N ASP A 208 15.63 -18.49 -8.32
CA ASP A 208 14.30 -18.31 -8.87
C ASP A 208 13.47 -17.27 -8.07
N PRO A 209 13.75 -15.97 -8.26
CA PRO A 209 13.04 -14.91 -7.55
C PRO A 209 11.53 -14.91 -7.76
N ARG A 210 11.06 -15.30 -8.95
CA ARG A 210 9.65 -15.20 -9.33
C ARG A 210 8.76 -16.12 -8.51
N THR A 211 9.32 -17.22 -8.02
CA THR A 211 8.62 -18.20 -7.17
C THR A 211 9.05 -18.14 -5.71
N ALA A 212 9.90 -17.18 -5.32
CA ALA A 212 10.38 -17.06 -3.94
C ALA A 212 9.24 -16.78 -2.95
N SER A 213 8.26 -15.94 -3.33
CA SER A 213 7.03 -15.77 -2.57
C SER A 213 6.07 -16.92 -2.85
N ARG A 214 5.92 -17.79 -1.86
CA ARG A 214 5.08 -19.00 -1.94
C ARG A 214 4.32 -19.22 -0.62
N PRO A 215 3.30 -18.37 -0.33
CA PRO A 215 2.50 -18.51 0.87
C PRO A 215 1.94 -19.93 1.01
N TRP A 216 2.02 -20.49 2.23
CA TRP A 216 1.57 -21.85 2.60
C TRP A 216 2.26 -23.02 1.89
N ASP A 217 3.21 -22.78 0.99
CA ASP A 217 4.02 -23.85 0.41
C ASP A 217 5.04 -24.36 1.46
N LYS A 218 5.31 -25.68 1.44
CA LYS A 218 6.24 -26.32 2.38
C LYS A 218 7.67 -25.80 2.28
N ASP A 219 8.06 -25.30 1.10
CA ASP A 219 9.43 -24.87 0.80
C ASP A 219 9.57 -23.33 0.91
N ARG A 220 8.60 -22.65 1.55
CA ARG A 220 8.70 -21.23 1.89
C ARG A 220 9.83 -21.00 2.90
N ASP A 221 10.64 -19.98 2.66
CA ASP A 221 11.85 -19.71 3.46
C ASP A 221 11.92 -18.25 3.97
N GLY A 222 10.85 -17.48 3.82
CA GLY A 222 10.75 -16.08 4.26
C GLY A 222 9.83 -15.27 3.35
N PHE A 223 9.64 -13.99 3.66
CA PHE A 223 8.92 -13.08 2.79
C PHE A 223 9.87 -12.39 1.80
N PHE A 224 9.34 -11.60 0.86
CA PHE A 224 10.14 -10.72 0.00
C PHE A 224 9.72 -9.27 0.22
N MET A 225 10.66 -8.33 0.14
CA MET A 225 10.32 -6.91 0.27
C MET A 225 9.66 -6.41 -1.02
N GLY A 226 8.51 -5.76 -0.87
CA GLY A 226 7.89 -4.94 -1.91
C GLY A 226 7.85 -3.48 -1.48
N GLU A 227 7.54 -2.60 -2.43
CA GLU A 227 7.26 -1.19 -2.17
C GLU A 227 6.05 -0.74 -2.99
N GLY A 228 5.45 0.38 -2.58
CA GLY A 228 4.27 0.93 -3.24
C GLY A 228 3.33 1.63 -2.28
N ALA A 229 2.14 1.94 -2.78
CA ALA A 229 1.06 2.56 -2.01
C ALA A 229 -0.31 2.03 -2.45
N GLY A 230 -1.26 2.00 -1.52
CA GLY A 230 -2.69 1.78 -1.77
C GLY A 230 -3.49 2.78 -0.94
N VAL A 231 -4.33 3.57 -1.59
CA VAL A 231 -5.02 4.74 -0.98
C VAL A 231 -6.43 4.91 -1.53
N LEU A 232 -7.35 5.34 -0.66
CA LEU A 232 -8.78 5.20 -0.82
C LEU A 232 -9.57 6.38 -0.40
N VAL A 233 -10.70 6.49 -1.05
CA VAL A 233 -11.75 7.42 -0.70
C VAL A 233 -12.81 6.64 0.05
N MET A 234 -12.85 6.85 1.36
CA MET A 234 -13.88 6.31 2.25
C MET A 234 -14.88 7.41 2.57
N GLU A 235 -16.17 7.12 2.52
CA GLU A 235 -17.21 8.13 2.73
C GLU A 235 -18.38 7.58 3.54
N SER A 236 -19.14 8.50 4.15
CA SER A 236 -20.45 8.13 4.70
C SER A 236 -21.41 7.76 3.57
N LEU A 237 -22.28 6.78 3.81
CA LEU A 237 -23.27 6.34 2.82
C LEU A 237 -24.16 7.49 2.36
N GLU A 238 -24.59 8.36 3.27
CA GLU A 238 -25.41 9.53 2.92
C GLU A 238 -24.68 10.51 2.00
N HIS A 239 -23.39 10.74 2.24
CA HIS A 239 -22.56 11.60 1.39
C HIS A 239 -22.35 10.94 0.02
N ALA A 240 -21.97 9.66 0.02
CA ALA A 240 -21.77 8.87 -1.18
C ALA A 240 -23.04 8.76 -2.03
N MET A 241 -24.23 8.55 -1.45
CA MET A 241 -25.51 8.48 -2.18
C MET A 241 -25.94 9.83 -2.77
N LYS A 242 -25.60 10.94 -2.11
CA LYS A 242 -25.86 12.28 -2.66
C LYS A 242 -25.07 12.56 -3.93
N ARG A 243 -23.96 11.86 -4.17
CA ARG A 243 -23.05 12.08 -5.32
C ARG A 243 -22.79 10.86 -6.23
N GLY A 244 -23.04 9.63 -5.78
CA GLY A 244 -23.04 8.38 -6.54
C GLY A 244 -21.79 7.45 -6.55
N HIS A 245 -20.95 7.27 -5.50
CA HIS A 245 -19.68 6.46 -5.63
C HIS A 245 -19.03 5.79 -4.36
N CYS A 246 -18.29 4.65 -4.48
CA CYS A 246 -17.59 3.90 -3.37
C CYS A 246 -16.26 3.15 -3.77
N LEU A 247 -15.14 3.15 -2.96
CA LEU A 247 -14.22 1.98 -2.59
C LEU A 247 -12.71 2.22 -2.25
N GLY A 248 -12.02 1.14 -1.78
CA GLY A 248 -10.84 1.12 -0.89
C GLY A 248 -9.79 -0.10 -0.81
N ALA A 249 -8.42 0.01 -0.52
CA ALA A 249 -7.05 -0.66 -0.66
C ALA A 249 -5.88 -0.24 0.28
N ALA A 250 -5.05 -1.10 0.96
CA ALA A 250 -4.45 -2.46 0.72
C ALA A 250 -4.99 -3.70 1.51
N GLY A 251 -5.38 -3.56 2.79
CA GLY A 251 -6.53 -4.32 3.32
C GLY A 251 -7.79 -4.07 2.50
N GLY A 252 -7.73 -3.10 1.61
CA GLY A 252 -8.64 -3.04 0.51
C GLY A 252 -8.13 -3.39 -0.90
N LEU A 253 -6.86 -3.76 -1.14
CA LEU A 253 -6.51 -4.41 -2.41
C LEU A 253 -7.10 -5.80 -2.28
N GLU A 254 -6.91 -6.38 -1.09
CA GLU A 254 -7.66 -7.49 -0.56
C GLU A 254 -9.17 -7.18 -0.48
N ALA A 255 -9.66 -6.08 0.14
CA ALA A 255 -11.09 -5.75 0.07
C ALA A 255 -11.63 -5.45 -1.34
N ILE A 256 -10.85 -4.88 -2.26
CA ILE A 256 -11.24 -4.67 -3.67
C ILE A 256 -11.39 -6.04 -4.29
N ALA A 257 -10.39 -6.92 -4.15
CA ALA A 257 -10.50 -8.30 -4.61
C ALA A 257 -11.70 -9.01 -3.97
N THR A 258 -11.98 -8.76 -2.68
CA THR A 258 -13.09 -9.32 -1.91
C THR A 258 -14.45 -8.83 -2.41
N VAL A 259 -14.60 -7.52 -2.64
CA VAL A 259 -15.81 -6.89 -3.17
C VAL A 259 -16.02 -7.24 -4.65
N LYS A 260 -14.95 -7.36 -5.43
CA LYS A 260 -15.00 -7.87 -6.82
C LYS A 260 -15.41 -9.34 -6.84
N ALA A 261 -14.93 -10.17 -5.91
CA ALA A 261 -15.38 -11.55 -5.79
C ALA A 261 -16.88 -11.64 -5.45
N ILE A 262 -17.38 -10.80 -4.53
CA ILE A 262 -18.82 -10.68 -4.20
C ILE A 262 -19.66 -10.29 -5.42
N THR A 263 -19.17 -9.34 -6.22
CA THR A 263 -19.96 -8.77 -7.34
C THR A 263 -19.87 -9.57 -8.64
N THR A 264 -18.77 -10.29 -8.87
CA THR A 264 -18.53 -11.04 -10.12
C THR A 264 -18.65 -12.55 -9.96
N GLY A 265 -18.59 -13.05 -8.73
CA GLY A 265 -18.49 -14.48 -8.42
C GLY A 265 -17.13 -15.11 -8.73
N TRP A 266 -16.13 -14.34 -9.18
CA TRP A 266 -14.80 -14.89 -9.48
C TRP A 266 -13.84 -14.71 -8.31
N LEU A 267 -13.30 -15.82 -7.80
CA LEU A 267 -12.26 -15.85 -6.79
C LEU A 267 -10.90 -15.89 -7.50
N HIS A 268 -9.98 -15.02 -7.11
CA HIS A 268 -8.61 -15.05 -7.64
C HIS A 268 -7.86 -16.27 -7.09
N PRO A 269 -6.88 -16.81 -7.85
CA PRO A 269 -6.12 -17.96 -7.38
C PRO A 269 -5.08 -17.59 -6.33
N SER A 270 -4.78 -18.55 -5.46
CA SER A 270 -3.53 -18.60 -4.72
C SER A 270 -2.49 -19.32 -5.59
N ILE A 271 -1.67 -18.55 -6.31
CA ILE A 271 -0.68 -19.08 -7.26
C ILE A 271 0.51 -19.74 -6.56
N ASN A 272 1.27 -20.54 -7.30
CA ASN A 272 2.49 -21.24 -6.87
C ASN A 272 2.27 -22.30 -5.77
N GLN A 273 1.08 -22.89 -5.68
CA GLN A 273 0.75 -23.95 -4.72
C GLN A 273 0.78 -25.32 -5.39
N PHE A 274 1.94 -26.00 -5.38
CA PHE A 274 2.10 -27.31 -6.01
C PHE A 274 2.10 -28.48 -5.03
N ASN A 275 2.35 -28.21 -3.74
CA ASN A 275 2.41 -29.23 -2.70
C ASN A 275 1.95 -28.65 -1.35
N PRO A 276 0.63 -28.47 -1.14
CA PRO A 276 0.08 -27.84 0.07
C PRO A 276 0.39 -28.65 1.33
N GLU A 277 0.48 -27.97 2.48
CA GLU A 277 0.67 -28.63 3.77
C GLU A 277 -0.51 -29.56 4.11
N PRO A 278 -0.27 -30.77 4.68
CA PRO A 278 -1.34 -31.68 5.05
C PRO A 278 -2.37 -31.11 6.04
N SER A 279 -2.01 -30.06 6.77
CA SER A 279 -2.88 -29.37 7.73
C SER A 279 -3.80 -28.31 7.10
N VAL A 280 -3.66 -28.00 5.81
CA VAL A 280 -4.57 -27.10 5.09
C VAL A 280 -5.73 -27.93 4.55
N ASP A 281 -6.87 -27.88 5.23
CA ASP A 281 -8.07 -28.69 4.94
C ASP A 281 -9.19 -27.91 4.22
N PHE A 282 -8.92 -26.67 3.82
CA PHE A 282 -9.85 -25.79 3.11
C PHE A 282 -9.38 -25.48 1.69
N ASP A 283 -10.32 -25.11 0.82
CA ASP A 283 -10.01 -24.72 -0.56
C ASP A 283 -9.31 -23.36 -0.59
N THR A 284 -8.08 -23.35 -1.08
CA THR A 284 -7.24 -22.15 -1.24
C THR A 284 -7.34 -21.52 -2.62
N VAL A 285 -8.15 -22.09 -3.53
CA VAL A 285 -8.24 -21.68 -4.94
C VAL A 285 -6.86 -21.80 -5.61
N ALA A 286 -6.24 -22.97 -5.50
CA ALA A 286 -4.84 -23.18 -5.88
C ALA A 286 -4.61 -23.06 -7.40
N ASN A 287 -3.71 -22.15 -7.80
CA ASN A 287 -3.19 -21.90 -9.16
C ASN A 287 -4.19 -21.45 -10.23
N GLU A 288 -5.45 -21.86 -10.17
CA GLU A 288 -6.49 -21.51 -11.14
C GLU A 288 -7.67 -20.82 -10.46
N LYS A 289 -8.15 -19.72 -11.07
CA LYS A 289 -9.31 -18.99 -10.56
C LYS A 289 -10.55 -19.87 -10.57
N GLN A 290 -11.45 -19.66 -9.62
CA GLN A 290 -12.71 -20.41 -9.52
C GLN A 290 -13.90 -19.46 -9.48
N GLN A 291 -15.06 -19.97 -9.92
CA GLN A 291 -16.31 -19.23 -9.86
C GLN A 291 -17.20 -19.78 -8.74
N HIS A 292 -17.67 -18.91 -7.85
CA HIS A 292 -18.56 -19.23 -6.74
C HIS A 292 -19.60 -18.13 -6.56
N GLU A 293 -20.72 -18.47 -5.92
CA GLU A 293 -21.67 -17.47 -5.42
C GLU A 293 -21.17 -16.93 -4.07
N VAL A 294 -20.68 -15.68 -4.06
CA VAL A 294 -20.09 -15.07 -2.86
C VAL A 294 -21.05 -14.04 -2.28
N ASN A 295 -21.74 -14.40 -1.20
CA ASN A 295 -22.68 -13.52 -0.51
C ASN A 295 -22.01 -12.64 0.57
N VAL A 296 -21.01 -13.20 1.25
CA VAL A 296 -20.25 -12.56 2.33
C VAL A 296 -18.80 -12.98 2.20
N ALA A 297 -17.87 -12.05 2.40
CA ALA A 297 -16.45 -12.37 2.39
C ALA A 297 -15.66 -11.47 3.36
N ILE A 298 -14.52 -11.97 3.84
CA ILE A 298 -13.68 -11.30 4.82
C ILE A 298 -12.29 -11.05 4.25
N SER A 299 -11.68 -9.92 4.65
CA SER A 299 -10.27 -9.61 4.39
C SER A 299 -9.53 -9.64 5.73
N ASN A 300 -8.53 -10.51 5.84
CA ASN A 300 -7.76 -10.72 7.06
C ASN A 300 -6.34 -10.17 6.89
N SER A 301 -5.82 -9.45 7.89
CA SER A 301 -4.40 -9.09 7.92
C SER A 301 -3.82 -9.21 9.32
N PHE A 302 -2.75 -10.01 9.42
CA PHE A 302 -2.05 -10.33 10.67
C PHE A 302 -0.60 -9.84 10.57
N GLY A 303 -0.26 -8.80 11.33
CA GLY A 303 1.02 -8.10 11.27
C GLY A 303 1.97 -8.46 12.42
N PHE A 304 3.27 -8.21 12.20
CA PHE A 304 4.30 -8.31 13.23
C PHE A 304 3.95 -7.48 14.48
N GLY A 305 4.31 -7.98 15.67
CA GLY A 305 3.95 -7.34 16.95
C GLY A 305 2.61 -7.80 17.53
N GLY A 306 1.95 -8.79 16.92
CA GLY A 306 0.68 -9.34 17.41
C GLY A 306 -0.56 -8.54 16.99
N HIS A 307 -0.46 -7.74 15.93
CA HIS A 307 -1.55 -6.93 15.41
C HIS A 307 -2.44 -7.75 14.47
N ASN A 308 -3.69 -8.01 14.85
CA ASN A 308 -4.63 -8.80 14.06
C ASN A 308 -5.86 -7.96 13.67
N SER A 309 -6.20 -7.91 12.38
CA SER A 309 -7.35 -7.17 11.85
C SER A 309 -8.14 -8.01 10.86
N VAL A 310 -9.47 -7.92 10.93
CA VAL A 310 -10.41 -8.57 10.01
C VAL A 310 -11.50 -7.58 9.66
N VAL A 311 -11.81 -7.44 8.37
CA VAL A 311 -12.95 -6.67 7.87
C VAL A 311 -13.88 -7.59 7.06
N ALA A 312 -15.19 -7.42 7.21
CA ALA A 312 -16.19 -8.23 6.54
C ALA A 312 -17.03 -7.38 5.57
N PHE A 313 -17.30 -7.92 4.39
CA PHE A 313 -18.10 -7.31 3.33
C PHE A 313 -19.26 -8.25 2.96
N SER A 314 -20.39 -7.67 2.58
CA SER A 314 -21.56 -8.41 2.11
C SER A 314 -22.07 -7.79 0.81
N ALA A 315 -22.69 -8.59 -0.04
CA ALA A 315 -23.48 -8.08 -1.14
C ALA A 315 -24.55 -7.10 -0.61
N PHE A 316 -24.69 -5.95 -1.25
CA PHE A 316 -25.73 -4.98 -0.90
C PHE A 316 -27.08 -5.52 -1.39
N LYS A 317 -28.05 -5.63 -0.47
CA LYS A 317 -29.45 -5.91 -0.78
C LYS A 317 -30.28 -4.71 -0.29
N PRO A 318 -30.96 -3.98 -1.18
CA PRO A 318 -31.75 -2.80 -0.82
C PRO A 318 -32.96 -3.13 0.06
#